data_AF-A0A842U636-F1
#
_entry.id   AF-A0A842U636-F1
#
_cell.length_a   1.000
_cell.length_b   1.000
_cell.length_c   1.000
_cell.angle_alpha   90.00
_cell.angle_beta   90.00
_cell.angle_gamma   90.00
#
_symmetry.space_group_name_H-M   'P 1'
#
loop_
_entity.id
_entity.type
_entity.pdbx_description
1 polymer ?
#
loop_
_entity_poly.entity_id
_entity_poly.type
_entity_poly.pdbx_seq_one_letter_code
_entity_poly.pdbx_strand_id
1 'polypeptide(L)'
;MMETFKKLIKLNPKNILLEDGRIITTSELQELLDYWSFLKEESINLHNQGLSPRKIVKKIFGKESWLKTATGGDMSRENLIRSLLELPPLFKRKIRKK
;
A
#
# COMPACT_ATOMS: atom_id res chain seq x y z
N MET A 1 1.77 -8.37 -8.90
CA MET A 1 1.04 -7.17 -9.35
C MET A 1 1.97 -6.12 -9.94
N MET A 2 2.95 -5.57 -9.21
CA MET A 2 3.86 -4.54 -9.77
C MET A 2 4.58 -4.98 -11.05
N GLU A 3 5.03 -6.24 -11.11
CA GLU A 3 5.67 -6.79 -12.31
C GLU A 3 4.73 -6.80 -13.53
N THR A 4 3.44 -7.02 -13.31
CA THR A 4 2.42 -6.96 -14.37
C THR A 4 2.28 -5.54 -14.92
N PHE A 5 2.23 -4.53 -14.05
CA PHE A 5 2.15 -3.14 -14.48
C PHE A 5 3.44 -2.67 -15.18
N LYS A 6 4.62 -3.12 -14.73
CA LYS A 6 5.89 -2.87 -15.44
C LYS A 6 5.87 -3.43 -16.86
N LYS A 7 5.31 -4.64 -17.05
CA LYS A 7 5.12 -5.21 -18.39
C LYS A 7 4.12 -4.41 -19.23
N LEU A 8 3.04 -3.92 -18.62
CA LEU A 8 2.06 -3.07 -19.31
C LEU A 8 2.69 -1.76 -19.80
N ILE A 9 3.48 -1.08 -18.97
CA ILE A 9 4.20 0.15 -19.35
C ILE A 9 5.14 -0.09 -20.53
N LYS A 10 5.81 -1.25 -20.59
CA LYS A 10 6.69 -1.62 -21.72
C LYS A 10 5.96 -1.73 -23.07
N LEU A 11 4.64 -1.95 -23.07
CA LEU A 11 3.83 -1.92 -24.29
C LEU A 11 3.58 -0.47 -24.79
N ASN A 12 4.02 0.52 -24.02
CA ASN A 12 3.90 1.95 -24.30
C ASN A 12 2.47 2.41 -24.69
N PRO A 13 1.42 2.03 -23.92
CA PRO A 13 0.08 2.52 -24.19
C PRO A 13 0.02 4.02 -23.91
N LYS A 14 -0.70 4.78 -24.76
CA LYS A 14 -0.92 6.20 -24.48
C LYS A 14 -1.90 6.41 -23.31
N ASN A 15 -2.96 5.61 -23.30
CA ASN A 15 -4.06 5.66 -22.36
C ASN A 15 -4.38 4.25 -21.86
N ILE A 16 -4.75 4.13 -20.59
CA ILE A 16 -5.12 2.88 -19.92
C ILE A 16 -6.51 3.08 -19.34
N LEU A 17 -7.45 2.24 -19.77
CA LEU A 17 -8.81 2.22 -19.23
C LEU A 17 -8.85 1.34 -17.97
N LEU A 18 -9.34 1.89 -16.87
CA LEU A 18 -9.57 1.19 -15.61
C LEU A 18 -10.99 0.64 -15.54
N GLU A 19 -11.21 -0.35 -14.68
CA GLU A 19 -12.51 -1.01 -14.48
C GLU A 19 -13.63 -0.03 -14.12
N ASP A 20 -13.30 1.02 -13.35
CA ASP A 20 -14.25 2.04 -12.90
C ASP A 20 -14.55 3.11 -13.98
N GLY A 21 -14.08 2.90 -15.21
CA GLY A 21 -14.27 3.80 -16.35
C GLY A 21 -13.30 4.98 -16.42
N ARG A 22 -12.37 5.10 -15.45
CA ARG A 22 -11.33 6.15 -15.51
C ARG A 22 -10.29 5.81 -16.58
N ILE A 23 -9.74 6.85 -17.19
CA ILE A 23 -8.62 6.75 -18.12
C ILE A 23 -7.41 7.39 -17.47
N ILE A 24 -6.30 6.66 -17.41
CA ILE A 24 -5.01 7.16 -16.93
C ILE A 24 -3.97 7.06 -18.04
N THR A 25 -2.93 7.86 -17.91
CA THR A 25 -1.75 7.84 -18.77
C THR A 25 -0.69 6.87 -18.24
N THR A 26 0.25 6.49 -19.10
CA THR A 26 1.42 5.70 -18.68
C THR A 26 2.30 6.43 -17.67
N SER A 27 2.38 7.78 -17.74
CA SER A 27 3.07 8.59 -16.74
C SER A 27 2.41 8.49 -15.37
N GLU A 28 1.08 8.61 -15.28
CA GLU A 28 0.36 8.47 -14.02
C GLU A 28 0.53 7.06 -13.41
N LEU A 29 0.52 6.02 -14.26
CA LEU A 29 0.81 4.66 -13.79
C LEU A 29 2.25 4.53 -13.29
N GLN A 30 3.22 5.16 -13.96
CA GLN A 30 4.62 5.14 -13.55
C GLN A 30 4.80 5.85 -12.19
N GLU A 31 4.22 7.03 -12.00
CA GLU A 31 4.22 7.74 -10.72
C GLU A 31 3.64 6.89 -9.59
N LEU A 32 2.55 6.17 -9.86
CA LEU A 32 1.96 5.25 -8.90
C LEU A 32 2.92 4.10 -8.54
N LEU A 33 3.62 3.51 -9.52
CA LEU A 33 4.61 2.45 -9.28
C LEU A 33 5.82 2.95 -8.51
N ASP A 34 6.28 4.17 -8.80
CA ASP A 34 7.41 4.79 -8.10
C ASP A 34 7.03 5.06 -6.64
N TYR A 35 5.81 5.55 -6.39
CA TYR A 35 5.28 5.71 -5.04
C TYR A 35 5.22 4.37 -4.27
N TRP A 36 4.74 3.30 -4.90
CA TRP A 36 4.72 1.97 -4.28
C TRP A 36 6.13 1.43 -3.98
N SER A 37 7.09 1.69 -4.88
CA SER A 37 8.50 1.30 -4.70
C SER A 37 9.12 2.05 -3.53
N PHE A 38 8.94 3.37 -3.48
CA PHE A 38 9.35 4.22 -2.35
C PHE A 38 8.77 3.71 -1.03
N LEU A 39 7.45 3.45 -0.99
CA LEU A 39 6.81 2.95 0.23
C LEU A 39 7.44 1.65 0.72
N LYS A 40 7.72 0.71 -0.18
CA LYS A 40 8.34 -0.57 0.18
C LYS A 40 9.75 -0.37 0.73
N GLU A 41 10.59 0.36 0.01
CA GLU A 41 11.99 0.60 0.37
C GLU A 41 12.10 1.36 1.69
N GLU A 42 11.37 2.46 1.83
CA GLU A 42 11.39 3.26 3.05
C GLU A 42 10.86 2.47 4.26
N SER A 43 9.83 1.65 4.07
CA SER A 43 9.33 0.77 5.14
C SER A 43 10.40 -0.21 5.61
N ILE A 44 11.12 -0.85 4.68
CA ILE A 44 12.20 -1.80 4.99
C ILE A 44 13.33 -1.07 5.72
N ASN A 45 13.77 0.09 5.21
CA ASN A 45 14.84 0.88 5.81
C ASN A 45 14.52 1.27 7.26
N LEU A 46 13.31 1.77 7.50
CA LEU A 46 12.88 2.16 8.84
C LEU A 46 12.71 0.95 9.76
N HIS A 47 12.24 -0.18 9.24
CA HIS A 47 12.14 -1.41 10.00
C HIS A 47 13.52 -1.94 10.41
N ASN A 48 14.50 -1.88 9.51
CA ASN A 48 15.89 -2.24 9.80
C ASN A 48 16.54 -1.31 10.83
N GLN A 49 16.07 -0.06 10.94
CA GLN A 49 16.43 0.86 12.04
C GLN A 49 15.71 0.53 13.36
N GLY A 50 14.94 -0.55 13.43
CA GLY A 50 14.21 -0.99 14.63
C GLY A 50 12.87 -0.28 14.85
N LEU A 51 12.34 0.46 13.87
CA LEU A 51 11.02 1.06 14.02
C LEU A 51 9.92 0.00 13.85
N SER A 52 8.92 0.05 14.75
CA SER A 52 7.73 -0.78 14.61
C SER A 52 6.81 -0.28 13.49
N PRO A 53 5.96 -1.14 12.89
CA PRO A 53 5.05 -0.75 11.81
C PRO A 53 4.19 0.49 12.12
N ARG A 54 3.71 0.62 13.36
CA ARG A 54 2.95 1.80 13.80
C ARG A 54 3.78 3.10 13.77
N LYS A 55 5.06 3.04 14.14
CA LYS A 55 5.97 4.20 14.07
C LYS A 55 6.29 4.55 12.61
N ILE A 56 6.47 3.54 11.77
CA ILE A 56 6.67 3.72 10.32
C ILE A 56 5.46 4.43 9.69
N VAL A 57 4.23 4.04 10.02
CA VAL A 57 3.02 4.74 9.55
C VAL A 57 3.04 6.21 9.93
N LYS A 58 3.41 6.53 11.17
CA LYS A 58 3.51 7.92 11.64
C LYS A 58 4.60 8.69 10.87
N LYS A 59 5.71 8.06 10.51
CA LYS A 59 6.82 8.70 9.79
C LYS A 59 6.49 8.94 8.31
N ILE A 60 5.89 7.96 7.64
CA ILE A 60 5.58 8.02 6.20
C ILE A 60 4.28 8.81 5.93
N PHE A 61 3.22 8.53 6.68
CA PHE A 61 1.88 9.07 6.39
C PHE A 61 1.41 10.14 7.38
N GLY A 62 2.19 10.41 8.43
CA GLY A 62 1.85 11.32 9.54
C GLY A 62 0.82 10.75 10.52
N LYS A 63 -0.30 10.24 10.00
CA LYS A 63 -1.39 9.65 10.77
C LYS A 63 -1.99 8.42 10.09
N GLU A 64 -2.81 7.72 10.85
CA GLU A 64 -3.61 6.61 10.33
C GLU A 64 -4.75 7.10 9.42
N SER A 65 -5.23 6.23 8.52
CA SER A 65 -6.38 6.52 7.66
C SER A 65 -7.71 6.35 8.41
N TRP A 66 -8.72 7.16 8.07
CA TRP A 66 -10.09 6.97 8.54
C TRP A 66 -10.68 5.60 8.11
N LEU A 67 -10.16 5.03 7.01
CA LEU A 67 -10.53 3.72 6.50
C LEU A 67 -10.30 2.61 7.52
N LYS A 68 -9.30 2.73 8.40
CA LYS A 68 -9.08 1.78 9.50
C LYS A 68 -10.33 1.65 10.36
N THR A 69 -10.96 2.77 10.69
CA THR A 69 -12.15 2.79 11.54
C THR A 69 -13.34 2.22 10.78
N ALA A 70 -13.55 2.64 9.53
CA ALA A 70 -14.67 2.20 8.70
C ALA A 70 -14.66 0.68 8.43
N THR A 71 -13.47 0.08 8.34
CA THR A 71 -13.28 -1.35 8.02
C THR A 71 -12.94 -2.21 9.23
N GLY A 72 -13.12 -1.70 10.46
CA GLY A 72 -12.80 -2.45 11.68
C GLY A 72 -11.33 -2.81 11.88
N GLY A 73 -10.43 -2.25 11.06
CA GLY A 73 -8.98 -2.47 11.10
C GLY A 73 -8.39 -3.01 9.81
N ASP A 74 -9.20 -3.57 8.91
CA ASP A 74 -8.72 -4.30 7.74
C ASP A 74 -7.94 -3.39 6.79
N MET A 75 -8.53 -2.24 6.41
CA MET A 75 -7.89 -1.22 5.58
C MET A 75 -7.15 -0.17 6.43
N SER A 76 -6.20 -0.64 7.24
CA SER A 76 -5.28 0.24 7.98
C SER A 76 -3.96 0.44 7.25
N ARG A 77 -3.38 1.64 7.35
CA ARG A 77 -2.02 1.91 6.87
C ARG A 77 -1.01 1.04 7.62
N GLU A 78 -1.29 0.69 8.87
CA GLU A 78 -0.44 -0.25 9.61
C GLU A 78 -0.43 -1.65 8.98
N ASN A 79 -1.58 -2.17 8.55
CA ASN A 79 -1.64 -3.45 7.83
C ASN A 79 -0.98 -3.35 6.45
N LEU A 80 -1.05 -2.19 5.79
CA LEU A 80 -0.28 -1.95 4.58
C LEU A 80 1.23 -2.06 4.84
N ILE A 81 1.75 -1.36 5.84
CA ILE A 81 3.18 -1.45 6.21
C ILE A 81 3.57 -2.88 6.57
N ARG A 82 2.72 -3.59 7.35
CA ARG A 82 2.96 -4.99 7.71
C ARG A 82 3.04 -5.89 6.48
N SER A 83 2.13 -5.71 5.52
CA SER A 83 2.14 -6.45 4.25
C SER A 83 3.43 -6.20 3.46
N LEU A 84 3.89 -4.94 3.36
CA LEU A 84 5.14 -4.60 2.69
C LEU A 84 6.38 -5.21 3.36
N LEU A 85 6.31 -5.44 4.66
CA LEU A 85 7.36 -6.06 5.48
C LEU A 85 7.16 -7.58 5.65
N GLU A 86 6.19 -8.20 4.97
CA GLU A 86 5.86 -9.63 5.08
C GLU A 86 5.51 -10.07 6.51
N LEU A 87 4.98 -9.14 7.32
CA LEU A 87 4.55 -9.37 8.69
C LEU A 87 3.06 -9.75 8.76
N PRO A 88 2.65 -10.51 9.80
CA PRO A 88 1.25 -10.81 9.99
C PRO A 88 0.42 -9.54 10.20
N PRO A 89 -0.78 -9.46 9.60
CA PRO A 89 -1.70 -8.35 9.78
C PRO A 89 -2.27 -8.30 11.19
N LEU A 90 -2.66 -7.09 11.63
CA LEU A 90 -3.44 -6.89 12.84
C LEU A 90 -4.92 -6.90 12.48
N PHE A 91 -5.59 -7.99 12.80
CA PHE A 91 -7.04 -8.06 12.78
C PHE A 91 -7.57 -7.88 14.21
N LYS A 92 -8.49 -6.94 14.40
CA LYS A 92 -9.36 -7.00 15.58
C LYS A 92 -10.40 -8.08 15.33
N ARG A 93 -10.02 -9.36 15.49
CA ARG A 93 -11.00 -10.44 15.55
C ARG A 93 -11.89 -10.19 16.78
N LYS A 94 -13.08 -9.61 16.58
CA LYS A 94 -14.22 -9.95 17.43
C LYS A 94 -14.53 -11.40 17.10
N ILE A 95 -13.88 -12.34 17.78
CA ILE A 95 -14.42 -13.68 17.87
C ILE A 95 -15.77 -13.48 18.58
N ARG A 96 -16.87 -13.44 17.81
CA ARG A 96 -18.18 -13.73 18.38
C ARG A 96 -18.04 -15.17 18.88
N LYS A 97 -17.83 -15.34 20.19
CA LYS A 97 -18.13 -16.62 20.82
C LYS A 97 -19.61 -16.90 20.49
N LYS A 98 -19.86 -18.06 19.88
CA LYS A 98 -21.20 -18.56 19.59
C LYS A 98 -22.08 -18.52 20.83
#